data_AF-N8VTW2-F1
#
_entry.id   AF-N8VTW2-F1
#
_cell.length_a   1.000
_cell.length_b   1.000
_cell.length_c   1.000
_cell.angle_alpha   90.00
_cell.angle_beta   90.00
_cell.angle_gamma   90.00
#
_symmetry.space_group_name_H-M   'P 1'
#
loop_
_entity.id
_entity.type
_entity.pdbx_description
1 polymer ?
#
loop_
_entity_poly.entity_id
_entity_poly.type
_entity_poly.pdbx_seq_one_letter_code
_entity_poly.pdbx_strand_id
1 'polypeptide(L)'
;MDSFDLKIRYPHHIDLNDVEQFGTLNTIGILTRFDRMGWKQQLSCWLQLDGASPTFTITDEKTQRTIEIVLNTYGSSQELNFIIKTDIPVVVAKKQIFGLITLQAKETVQFKQLSLVQVKTYLTAFLKQDTDALVRYYQQSKQQLAQSA
;
A
#
# COMPACT_ATOMS: atom_id res chain seq x y z
N MET A 1 19.86 -10.48 -5.96
CA MET A 1 19.15 -10.74 -4.71
C MET A 1 18.16 -9.60 -4.52
N ASP A 2 16.95 -9.87 -4.05
CA ASP A 2 15.94 -8.81 -3.86
C ASP A 2 16.38 -7.91 -2.70
N SER A 3 16.29 -6.59 -2.90
CA SER A 3 16.94 -5.58 -2.08
C SER A 3 15.97 -4.41 -1.90
N PHE A 4 15.52 -4.20 -0.67
CA PHE A 4 14.45 -3.25 -0.36
C PHE A 4 14.81 -2.37 0.82
N ASP A 5 14.72 -1.06 0.63
CA ASP A 5 14.75 -0.10 1.73
C ASP A 5 13.40 -0.06 2.44
N LEU A 6 13.44 -0.15 3.77
CA LEU A 6 12.25 -0.07 4.61
C LEU A 6 12.28 1.17 5.50
N LYS A 7 11.19 1.95 5.43
CA LYS A 7 10.89 3.06 6.33
C LYS A 7 9.56 2.82 7.03
N ILE A 8 9.53 3.02 8.34
CA ILE A 8 8.32 2.85 9.16
C ILE A 8 8.04 4.15 9.93
N ARG A 9 6.78 4.56 9.95
CA ARG A 9 6.31 5.63 10.82
C ARG A 9 5.36 5.06 11.85
N TYR A 10 5.53 5.44 13.11
CA TYR A 10 4.67 5.05 14.22
C TYR A 10 3.86 6.23 14.75
N PRO A 11 2.78 6.00 15.51
CA PRO A 11 1.93 7.08 16.02
C PRO A 11 2.64 8.11 16.88
N HIS A 12 3.68 7.71 17.61
CA HIS A 12 4.43 8.58 18.50
C HIS A 12 5.43 9.49 17.77
N HIS A 13 5.62 9.32 16.46
CA HIS A 13 6.45 10.20 15.64
C HIS A 13 5.72 11.53 15.39
N ILE A 14 6.08 12.56 16.15
CA ILE A 14 5.39 13.86 16.16
C ILE A 14 5.69 14.66 14.87
N ASP A 15 6.91 14.58 14.33
CA ASP A 15 7.27 15.18 13.04
C ASP A 15 6.76 14.30 11.88
N LEU A 16 6.33 14.93 10.79
CA LEU A 16 5.96 14.26 9.55
C LEU A 16 7.13 13.51 8.90
N ASN A 17 8.37 13.97 9.16
CA ASN A 17 9.60 13.38 8.63
C ASN A 17 10.23 12.35 9.58
N ASP A 18 9.71 12.21 10.79
CA ASP A 18 10.24 11.25 11.75
C ASP A 18 9.81 9.82 11.36
N VAL A 19 10.79 9.04 10.90
CA VAL A 19 10.64 7.67 10.40
C VAL A 19 11.82 6.82 10.82
N GLU A 20 11.55 5.59 11.23
CA GLU A 20 12.58 4.59 11.46
C GLU A 20 13.00 3.97 10.12
N GLN A 21 14.31 3.99 9.85
CA GLN A 21 14.90 3.36 8.66
C GLN A 21 15.60 2.06 9.06
N PHE A 22 15.27 0.96 8.38
CA PHE A 22 15.77 -0.37 8.73
C PHE A 22 16.90 -0.86 7.81
N GLY A 23 17.38 0.00 6.92
CA GLY A 23 18.32 -0.34 5.87
C GLY A 23 17.74 -1.35 4.87
N THR A 24 18.64 -1.95 4.10
CA THR A 24 18.32 -2.88 3.04
C THR A 24 17.93 -4.25 3.59
N LEU A 25 16.72 -4.71 3.22
CA LEU A 25 16.17 -6.01 3.59
C LEU A 25 15.81 -6.81 2.35
N ASN A 26 15.84 -8.14 2.47
CA ASN A 26 15.27 -9.03 1.45
C ASN A 26 13.77 -9.24 1.69
N THR A 27 13.11 -9.94 0.76
CA THR A 27 11.67 -10.28 0.83
C THR A 27 11.24 -10.87 2.19
N ILE A 28 12.02 -11.80 2.74
CA ILE A 28 11.72 -12.43 4.04
C ILE A 28 11.81 -11.41 5.17
N GLY A 29 12.83 -10.55 5.15
CA GLY A 29 13.04 -9.47 6.11
C GLY A 29 11.87 -8.49 6.12
N ILE A 30 11.42 -8.05 4.95
CA ILE A 30 10.27 -7.14 4.81
C ILE A 30 9.00 -7.79 5.37
N LEU A 31 8.65 -9.01 4.96
CA LEU A 31 7.44 -9.69 5.42
C LEU A 31 7.47 -9.95 6.93
N THR A 32 8.63 -10.33 7.47
CA THR A 32 8.81 -10.54 8.92
C THR A 32 8.59 -9.24 9.70
N ARG A 33 9.10 -8.11 9.20
CA ARG A 33 8.88 -6.80 9.82
C ARG A 33 7.41 -6.38 9.73
N PHE A 34 6.78 -6.58 8.58
CA PHE A 34 5.36 -6.29 8.38
C PHE A 34 4.46 -7.05 9.37
N ASP A 35 4.71 -8.34 9.56
CA ASP A 35 3.95 -9.17 10.52
C ASP A 35 4.19 -8.75 11.98
N ARG A 36 5.36 -8.19 12.29
CA ARG A 36 5.74 -7.70 13.62
C ARG A 36 5.27 -6.27 13.92
N MET A 37 4.62 -5.59 12.98
CA MET A 37 4.16 -4.20 13.17
C MET A 37 3.17 -4.03 14.32
N GLY A 38 2.44 -5.08 14.70
CA GLY A 38 1.41 -4.98 15.74
C GLY A 38 0.31 -3.98 15.35
N TRP A 39 -0.25 -4.11 14.14
CA TRP A 39 -1.16 -3.12 13.56
C TRP A 39 -2.33 -2.69 14.46
N LYS A 40 -2.88 -3.62 15.26
CA LYS A 40 -3.92 -3.30 16.25
C LYS A 40 -3.39 -2.43 17.38
N GLN A 41 -2.19 -2.74 17.90
CA GLN A 41 -1.53 -1.92 18.92
C GLN A 41 -1.22 -0.52 18.38
N GLN A 42 -0.79 -0.42 17.11
CA GLN A 42 -0.56 0.87 16.47
C GLN A 42 -1.86 1.69 16.34
N LEU A 43 -2.99 1.06 15.99
CA LEU A 43 -4.29 1.73 15.99
C LEU A 43 -4.66 2.24 17.39
N SER A 44 -4.53 1.40 18.41
CA SER A 44 -4.81 1.77 19.80
C SER A 44 -3.92 2.92 20.28
N CYS A 45 -2.63 2.90 19.94
CA CYS A 45 -1.69 3.96 20.28
C CYS A 45 -2.06 5.27 19.58
N TRP A 46 -2.44 5.21 18.30
CA TRP A 46 -2.93 6.37 17.57
C TRP A 46 -4.19 6.98 18.21
N LEU A 47 -5.17 6.15 18.59
CA LEU A 47 -6.41 6.62 19.25
C LEU A 47 -6.15 7.30 20.60
N GLN A 48 -5.05 6.97 21.28
CA GLN A 48 -4.67 7.59 22.55
C GLN A 48 -3.90 8.90 22.37
N LEU A 49 -3.05 8.96 21.35
CA LEU A 49 -2.14 10.08 21.13
C LEU A 49 -2.68 11.13 20.17
N ASP A 50 -3.69 10.79 19.35
CA ASP A 50 -4.10 11.54 18.15
C ASP A 50 -2.87 11.88 17.26
N GLY A 51 -2.00 10.88 17.12
CA GLY A 51 -0.67 11.04 16.53
C GLY A 51 -0.63 10.86 15.02
N ALA A 52 0.51 10.41 14.52
CA ALA A 52 0.69 10.09 13.10
C ALA A 52 -0.03 8.79 12.70
N SER A 53 -0.65 8.75 11.52
CA SER A 53 -1.09 7.45 10.96
C SER A 53 0.13 6.55 10.73
N PRO A 54 0.11 5.29 11.22
CA PRO A 54 1.19 4.35 10.97
C PRO A 54 1.43 4.10 9.49
N THR A 55 2.69 4.12 9.07
CA THR A 55 3.07 3.82 7.68
C THR A 55 4.18 2.78 7.60
N PHE A 56 4.15 1.99 6.54
CA PHE A 56 5.17 0.98 6.21
C PHE A 56 5.50 1.13 4.73
N THR A 57 6.64 1.76 4.45
CA THR A 57 7.05 2.19 3.11
C THR A 57 8.24 1.37 2.66
N ILE A 58 8.10 0.72 1.52
CA ILE A 58 9.15 -0.10 0.92
C ILE A 58 9.56 0.50 -0.42
N THR A 59 10.86 0.67 -0.63
CA THR A 59 11.44 1.08 -1.91
C THR A 59 12.30 -0.07 -2.44
N ASP A 60 12.05 -0.52 -3.67
CA ASP A 60 12.90 -1.50 -4.34
C ASP A 60 14.15 -0.79 -4.89
N GLU A 61 15.34 -1.18 -4.44
CA GLU A 61 16.58 -0.47 -4.79
C GLU A 61 16.92 -0.56 -6.28
N LYS A 62 16.49 -1.64 -6.96
CA LYS A 62 16.82 -1.87 -8.37
C LYS A 62 15.96 -1.02 -9.29
N THR A 63 14.67 -0.93 -8.99
CA THR A 63 13.66 -0.27 -9.83
C THR A 63 13.29 1.13 -9.33
N GLN A 64 13.69 1.47 -8.11
CA GLN A 64 13.34 2.70 -7.39
C GLN A 64 11.83 2.88 -7.22
N ARG A 65 11.06 1.79 -7.35
CA ARG A 65 9.61 1.77 -7.17
C ARG A 65 9.27 1.66 -5.70
N THR A 66 8.15 2.25 -5.33
CA THR A 66 7.70 2.36 -3.95
C THR A 66 6.32 1.78 -3.76
N ILE A 67 6.12 1.10 -2.64
CA ILE A 67 4.80 0.81 -2.07
C ILE A 67 4.73 1.38 -0.65
N GLU A 68 3.75 2.24 -0.41
CA GLU A 68 3.45 2.80 0.90
C GLU A 68 2.14 2.17 1.40
N ILE A 69 2.21 1.52 2.55
CA ILE A 69 1.05 0.97 3.26
C ILE A 69 0.75 1.92 4.42
N VAL A 70 -0.47 2.46 4.46
CA VAL A 70 -0.95 3.38 5.50
C VAL A 70 -2.08 2.72 6.25
N LEU A 71 -2.00 2.68 7.59
CA LEU A 71 -3.13 2.32 8.42
C LEU A 71 -4.14 3.48 8.41
N ASN A 72 -5.35 3.22 7.93
CA ASN A 72 -6.44 4.19 7.89
C ASN A 72 -7.08 4.30 9.28
N THR A 73 -6.61 5.27 10.04
CA THR A 73 -7.02 5.52 11.41
C THR A 73 -8.38 6.21 11.56
N TYR A 74 -8.93 6.74 10.46
CA TYR A 74 -10.24 7.38 10.39
C TYR A 74 -11.34 6.46 9.83
N GLY A 75 -11.02 5.18 9.61
CA GLY A 75 -12.00 4.14 9.25
C GLY A 75 -12.88 3.72 10.43
N SER A 76 -13.78 2.75 10.22
CA SER A 76 -14.55 2.18 11.33
C SER A 76 -13.60 1.59 12.37
N SER A 77 -13.77 1.99 13.64
CA SER A 77 -12.85 1.67 14.75
C SER A 77 -12.77 0.18 15.11
N GLN A 78 -13.60 -0.67 14.52
CA GLN A 78 -13.70 -2.09 14.86
C GLN A 78 -12.73 -2.98 14.07
N GLU A 79 -12.31 -2.56 12.87
CA GLU A 79 -11.46 -3.38 12.00
C GLU A 79 -10.30 -2.58 11.42
N LEU A 80 -9.16 -3.25 11.22
CA LEU A 80 -8.02 -2.62 10.55
C LEU A 80 -8.36 -2.35 9.09
N ASN A 81 -8.24 -1.09 8.71
CA ASN A 81 -8.46 -0.61 7.36
C ASN A 81 -7.17 0.01 6.85
N PHE A 82 -6.80 -0.27 5.60
CA PHE A 82 -5.55 0.21 5.03
C PHE A 82 -5.77 0.91 3.69
N ILE A 83 -4.83 1.82 3.41
CA ILE A 83 -4.64 2.44 2.11
C ILE A 83 -3.27 2.00 1.60
N ILE A 84 -3.19 1.62 0.33
CA ILE A 84 -1.91 1.38 -0.36
C ILE A 84 -1.75 2.42 -1.43
N LYS A 85 -0.57 3.05 -1.49
CA LYS A 85 -0.14 3.92 -2.57
C LYS A 85 1.08 3.31 -3.23
N THR A 86 1.13 3.30 -4.55
CA THR A 86 2.31 2.86 -5.29
C THR A 86 2.51 3.67 -6.56
N ASP A 87 3.78 3.88 -6.90
CA ASP A 87 4.22 4.53 -8.14
C ASP A 87 4.30 3.55 -9.33
N ILE A 88 3.92 2.29 -9.12
CA ILE A 88 3.85 1.29 -10.18
C ILE A 88 2.86 1.77 -11.25
N PRO A 89 3.31 1.97 -12.49
CA PRO A 89 2.46 2.46 -13.56
C PRO A 89 1.46 1.37 -13.95
N VAL A 90 0.18 1.64 -13.75
CA VAL A 90 -0.87 0.75 -14.25
C VAL A 90 -1.53 1.40 -15.46
N VAL A 91 -1.49 0.65 -16.57
CA VAL A 91 -2.20 1.02 -17.80
C VAL A 91 -3.62 0.51 -17.67
N VAL A 92 -4.57 1.45 -17.55
CA VAL A 92 -5.99 1.11 -17.59
C VAL A 92 -6.58 1.45 -18.95
N ALA A 93 -7.40 0.54 -19.47
CA ALA A 93 -8.23 0.83 -20.63
C ALA A 93 -9.41 1.70 -20.18
N LYS A 94 -9.44 2.96 -20.62
CA LYS A 94 -10.57 3.85 -20.35
C LYS A 94 -11.66 3.59 -21.39
N LYS A 95 -12.88 3.28 -20.94
CA LYS A 95 -14.01 2.97 -21.84
C LYS A 95 -14.35 4.20 -22.68
N GLN A 96 -14.52 4.01 -23.99
CA GLN A 96 -14.92 5.06 -24.92
C GLN A 96 -16.43 5.16 -25.10
N ILE A 97 -16.89 6.39 -25.21
CA ILE A 97 -18.08 6.81 -25.94
C ILE A 97 -17.55 7.10 -27.36
N PHE A 98 -18.11 6.52 -28.42
CA PHE A 98 -17.68 6.69 -29.84
C PHE A 98 -16.55 5.80 -30.39
N GLY A 99 -16.60 4.49 -30.09
CA GLY A 99 -16.47 3.44 -31.12
C GLY A 99 -15.10 2.95 -31.60
N LEU A 100 -13.99 3.71 -31.60
CA LEU A 100 -12.79 3.26 -32.37
C LEU A 100 -11.38 3.53 -31.79
N ILE A 101 -11.20 4.12 -30.61
CA ILE A 101 -9.84 4.41 -30.06
C ILE A 101 -9.74 4.10 -28.56
N THR A 102 -9.15 2.97 -28.18
CA THR A 102 -8.89 2.68 -26.75
C THR A 102 -7.81 3.62 -26.20
N LEU A 103 -8.19 4.61 -25.38
CA LEU A 103 -7.22 5.46 -24.69
C LEU A 103 -6.63 4.69 -23.50
N GLN A 104 -5.31 4.50 -23.55
CA GLN A 104 -4.53 3.97 -22.45
C GLN A 104 -4.05 5.14 -21.57
N ALA A 105 -4.36 5.11 -20.28
CA ALA A 105 -3.86 6.08 -19.31
C ALA A 105 -2.93 5.39 -18.31
N LYS A 106 -1.80 6.04 -17.98
CA LYS A 106 -1.01 5.69 -16.80
C LYS A 106 -1.65 6.36 -15.60
N GLU A 107 -2.16 5.57 -14.68
CA GLU A 107 -2.72 6.07 -13.42
C GLU A 107 -1.79 5.75 -12.25
N THR A 108 -1.71 6.67 -11.29
CA THR A 108 -1.15 6.37 -9.97
C THR A 108 -2.10 5.44 -9.24
N VAL A 109 -1.59 4.31 -8.77
CA VAL A 109 -2.41 3.30 -8.12
C VAL A 109 -2.57 3.62 -6.65
N GLN A 110 -3.83 3.82 -6.27
CA GLN A 110 -4.22 3.89 -4.87
C GLN A 110 -5.33 2.89 -4.60
N PHE A 111 -5.09 2.00 -3.65
CA PHE A 111 -6.09 1.11 -3.08
C PHE A 111 -6.58 1.69 -1.76
N LYS A 112 -7.89 1.65 -1.53
CA LYS A 112 -8.53 2.15 -0.30
C LYS A 112 -9.34 1.01 0.32
N GLN A 113 -9.57 1.09 1.63
CA GLN A 113 -10.43 0.15 2.35
C GLN A 113 -9.97 -1.30 2.26
N LEU A 114 -8.67 -1.54 2.33
CA LEU A 114 -8.11 -2.89 2.33
C LEU A 114 -8.10 -3.50 3.74
N SER A 115 -8.41 -4.79 3.81
CA SER A 115 -8.12 -5.62 4.99
C SER A 115 -6.63 -5.95 5.10
N LEU A 116 -6.19 -6.36 6.29
CA LEU A 116 -4.80 -6.78 6.53
C LEU A 116 -4.35 -7.92 5.59
N VAL A 117 -5.26 -8.86 5.28
CA VAL A 117 -4.98 -9.98 4.38
C VAL A 117 -4.69 -9.48 2.96
N GLN A 118 -5.54 -8.59 2.43
CA GLN A 118 -5.34 -8.01 1.09
C GLN A 118 -4.05 -7.21 1.01
N VAL A 119 -3.72 -6.43 2.06
CA VAL A 119 -2.45 -5.69 2.12
C VAL A 119 -1.26 -6.64 2.04
N LYS A 120 -1.28 -7.74 2.80
CA LYS A 120 -0.19 -8.73 2.76
C LYS A 120 -0.08 -9.40 1.38
N THR A 121 -1.20 -9.67 0.72
CA THR A 121 -1.21 -10.16 -0.66
C THR A 121 -0.57 -9.16 -1.61
N TYR A 122 -0.91 -7.87 -1.53
CA TYR A 122 -0.42 -6.84 -2.44
C TYR A 122 1.06 -6.54 -2.19
N LEU A 123 1.48 -6.49 -0.93
CA LEU A 123 2.88 -6.41 -0.53
C LEU A 123 3.68 -7.59 -1.11
N THR A 124 3.15 -8.81 -1.01
CA THR A 124 3.83 -9.99 -1.56
C THR A 124 3.97 -9.90 -3.08
N ALA A 125 2.95 -9.41 -3.80
CA ALA A 125 3.05 -9.19 -5.24
C ALA A 125 4.11 -8.15 -5.59
N PHE A 126 4.16 -7.03 -4.85
CA PHE A 126 5.20 -6.00 -5.00
C PHE A 126 6.61 -6.58 -4.82
N LEU A 127 6.84 -7.31 -3.73
CA LEU A 127 8.16 -7.90 -3.42
C LEU A 127 8.60 -8.96 -4.44
N LYS A 128 7.64 -9.61 -5.10
CA LYS A 128 7.90 -10.56 -6.19
C LYS A 128 8.04 -9.90 -7.56
N GLN A 129 7.96 -8.57 -7.65
CA GLN A 129 7.90 -7.82 -8.90
C GLN A 129 6.73 -8.25 -9.82
N ASP A 130 5.67 -8.84 -9.25
CA ASP A 130 4.47 -9.29 -9.96
C ASP A 130 3.53 -8.10 -10.22
N THR A 131 3.98 -7.25 -11.14
CA THR A 131 3.26 -6.04 -11.55
C THR A 131 1.90 -6.39 -12.16
N ASP A 132 1.80 -7.52 -12.86
CA ASP A 132 0.55 -7.99 -13.47
C ASP A 132 -0.50 -8.37 -12.42
N ALA A 133 -0.09 -8.97 -11.29
CA ALA A 133 -1.00 -9.16 -10.16
C ALA A 133 -1.51 -7.83 -9.59
N LEU A 134 -0.63 -6.84 -9.38
CA LEU A 134 -1.03 -5.52 -8.87
C LEU A 134 -1.98 -4.79 -9.82
N VAL A 135 -1.74 -4.86 -11.13
CA VAL A 135 -2.65 -4.35 -12.18
C VAL A 135 -4.03 -5.01 -12.07
N ARG A 136 -4.07 -6.36 -11.98
CA ARG A 136 -5.32 -7.11 -11.86
C ARG A 136 -6.09 -6.74 -10.59
N TYR A 137 -5.40 -6.64 -9.45
CA TYR A 137 -6.01 -6.20 -8.19
C TYR A 137 -6.61 -4.80 -8.30
N TYR A 138 -5.91 -3.87 -8.96
CA TYR A 138 -6.42 -2.51 -9.16
C TYR A 138 -7.67 -2.50 -10.04
N GLN A 139 -7.65 -3.22 -11.15
CA GLN A 139 -8.82 -3.34 -12.05
C GLN A 139 -10.03 -3.97 -11.33
N GLN A 140 -9.81 -5.02 -10.54
CA GLN A 140 -10.87 -5.65 -9.73
C GLN A 140 -11.46 -4.68 -8.71
N SER A 141 -10.63 -3.90 -8.01
CA SER A 141 -11.11 -2.90 -7.05
C SER A 141 -12.00 -1.82 -7.71
N LYS A 142 -11.68 -1.42 -8.95
CA LYS A 142 -12.49 -0.46 -9.71
C LYS A 142 -13.83 -1.04 -10.16
N GLN A 143 -13.85 -2.31 -10.57
CA GLN A 143 -15.08 -2.99 -10.95
C GLN A 143 -16.03 -3.14 -9.76
N GLN A 144 -15.51 -3.48 -8.58
CA GLN A 144 -16.30 -3.57 -7.36
C GLN A 144 -16.92 -2.22 -6.98
N LEU A 145 -16.14 -1.13 -7.02
CA LEU A 145 -16.65 0.22 -6.78
C LEU A 145 -17.76 0.62 -7.76
N ALA A 146 -17.61 0.29 -9.04
CA ALA A 146 -18.61 0.60 -10.06
C ALA A 146 -19.91 -0.21 -9.92
N GLN A 147 -19.88 -1.37 -9.26
CA GLN A 147 -21.06 -2.19 -8.97
C GLN A 147 -21.75 -1.79 -7.65
N SER A 148 -21.07 -1.01 -6.81
CA SER A 148 -21.56 -0.59 -5.48
C SER A 148 -22.21 0.79 -5.49
N ALA A 149 -22.22 1.48 -6.64
CA ALA A 149 -22.73 2.83 -6.84
C ALA A 149 -23.99 2.81 -7.71
#